data_AF-A0A3M8EBC0-F1
#
_entry.id   AF-A0A3M8EBC0-F1
#
_cell.length_a   1.000
_cell.length_b   1.000
_cell.length_c   1.000
_cell.angle_alpha   90.00
_cell.angle_beta   90.00
_cell.angle_gamma   90.00
#
_symmetry.space_group_name_H-M   'P 1'
#
loop_
_entity.id
_entity.type
_entity.pdbx_description
1 polymer ?
#
loop_
_entity_poly.entity_id
_entity_poly.type
_entity_poly.pdbx_seq_one_letter_code
_entity_poly.pdbx_strand_id
1 'polypeptide(L)'
;MKRKTFLFAAISLLLLLGGAGCEKEGYSDYVEGYIVASFQADKIGEDGIASGRTPIGFCILLENSKNENSNYPIDFYTFNLPDGLLDFPKELIVSGCNGNNCGPIFFPENKRTSYKIRFNYKVLKESENMNFVCGPCTAMEHSFPWKNYSEILLKSIVKLEK
;
A
#
# COMPACT_ATOMS: atom_id res chain seq x y z
N MET A 1 42.79 -25.53 44.41
CA MET A 1 42.30 -25.94 43.07
C MET A 1 40.83 -26.34 43.20
N LYS A 2 39.97 -26.08 42.19
CA LYS A 2 38.50 -26.29 42.15
C LYS A 2 37.64 -25.06 42.45
N ARG A 3 37.63 -24.10 41.52
CA ARG A 3 36.61 -23.03 41.47
C ARG A 3 36.42 -22.53 40.02
N LYS A 4 36.19 -23.43 39.05
CA LYS A 4 35.99 -23.03 37.64
C LYS A 4 34.95 -23.83 36.83
N THR A 5 34.22 -24.77 37.43
CA THR A 5 33.37 -25.68 36.63
C THR A 5 31.87 -25.37 36.67
N PHE A 6 31.41 -24.44 37.50
CA PHE A 6 29.96 -24.19 37.68
C PHE A 6 29.38 -23.04 36.84
N LEU A 7 30.22 -22.23 36.18
CA LEU A 7 29.75 -21.04 35.46
C LEU A 7 29.36 -21.31 33.98
N PHE A 8 29.77 -22.46 33.43
CA PHE A 8 29.51 -22.77 32.01
C PHE A 8 28.15 -23.45 31.75
N ALA A 9 27.52 -24.04 32.76
CA ALA A 9 26.23 -24.72 32.59
C ALA A 9 25.03 -23.76 32.59
N ALA A 10 25.15 -22.57 33.21
CA ALA A 10 24.06 -21.59 33.27
C ALA A 10 23.95 -20.73 31.99
N ILE A 11 25.04 -20.58 31.22
CA ILE A 11 25.04 -19.75 30.00
C ILE A 11 24.43 -20.51 28.81
N SER A 12 24.57 -21.84 28.75
CA SER A 12 23.95 -22.65 27.68
C SER A 12 22.43 -22.78 27.78
N LEU A 13 21.82 -22.48 28.93
CA LEU A 13 20.36 -22.57 29.10
C LEU A 13 19.62 -21.27 28.70
N LEU A 14 20.33 -20.15 28.56
CA LEU A 14 19.77 -18.86 28.15
C LEU A 14 19.67 -18.66 26.64
N LEU A 15 20.30 -19.53 25.83
CA LEU A 15 20.25 -19.45 24.37
C LEU A 15 19.02 -20.13 23.74
N LEU A 16 18.18 -20.79 24.54
CA LEU A 16 16.97 -21.48 24.06
C LEU A 16 15.69 -20.63 24.13
N LEU A 17 15.75 -19.38 24.61
CA LEU A 17 14.58 -18.48 24.71
C LEU A 17 14.57 -17.36 23.65
N GLY A 18 15.58 -17.28 22.80
CA GLY A 18 15.66 -16.30 21.70
C GLY A 18 15.08 -16.86 20.40
N GLY A 19 13.77 -17.05 20.33
CA GLY A 19 13.16 -17.58 19.11
C GLY A 19 11.65 -17.76 19.15
N ALA A 20 10.91 -16.97 19.93
CA ALA A 20 9.53 -16.68 19.58
C ALA A 20 9.57 -15.78 18.34
N GLY A 21 9.91 -16.36 17.19
CA GLY A 21 9.63 -15.76 15.90
C GLY A 21 8.12 -15.67 15.83
N CYS A 22 7.57 -14.52 16.21
CA CYS A 22 6.22 -14.15 15.82
C CYS A 22 6.26 -14.16 14.29
N GLU A 23 5.82 -15.26 13.67
CA GLU A 23 5.71 -15.38 12.23
C GLU A 23 4.83 -14.23 11.76
N LYS A 24 5.46 -13.18 11.21
CA LYS A 24 4.71 -12.17 10.48
C LYS A 24 4.07 -12.92 9.32
N GLU A 25 2.74 -13.01 9.32
CA GLU A 25 1.88 -13.69 8.36
C GLU A 25 2.05 -13.15 6.91
N GLY A 26 3.24 -13.22 6.34
CA GLY A 26 3.59 -12.65 5.03
C GLY A 26 3.63 -11.12 4.98
N TYR A 27 3.64 -10.43 6.12
CA TYR A 27 3.71 -8.96 6.17
C TYR A 27 5.14 -8.44 6.18
N SER A 28 5.32 -7.29 5.53
CA SER A 28 6.58 -6.53 5.51
C SER A 28 7.01 -6.07 6.90
N ASP A 29 8.24 -5.58 6.99
CA ASP A 29 8.64 -4.64 8.04
C ASP A 29 7.90 -3.30 7.92
N TYR A 30 8.01 -2.47 8.95
CA TYR A 30 7.40 -1.15 8.91
C TYR A 30 8.10 -0.32 7.84
N VAL A 31 7.30 0.29 6.97
CA VAL A 31 7.75 1.23 5.95
C VAL A 31 6.99 2.54 6.09
N GLU A 32 7.52 3.58 5.48
CA GLU A 32 6.89 4.89 5.39
C GLU A 32 6.59 5.21 3.93
N GLY A 33 5.47 5.90 3.70
CA GLY A 33 5.07 6.31 2.37
C GLY A 33 4.02 7.40 2.40
N TYR A 34 3.73 7.93 1.22
CA TYR A 34 2.82 9.03 1.01
C TYR A 34 1.61 8.57 0.20
N ILE A 35 0.42 9.01 0.59
CA ILE A 35 -0.75 8.90 -0.27
C ILE A 35 -0.65 9.97 -1.35
N VAL A 36 -0.58 9.56 -2.61
CA VAL A 36 -0.25 10.43 -3.75
C VAL A 36 -1.35 10.52 -4.80
N ALA A 37 -2.33 9.63 -4.77
CA ALA A 37 -3.46 9.61 -5.70
C ALA A 37 -4.65 8.88 -5.09
N SER A 38 -5.83 9.17 -5.63
CA SER A 38 -7.06 8.41 -5.36
C SER A 38 -7.72 7.97 -6.66
N PHE A 39 -8.56 6.94 -6.58
CA PHE A 39 -9.37 6.49 -7.71
C PHE A 39 -10.60 5.73 -7.23
N GLN A 40 -11.61 5.66 -8.10
CA GLN A 40 -12.73 4.75 -7.94
C GLN A 40 -13.08 4.17 -9.30
N ALA A 41 -13.12 2.84 -9.38
CA ALA A 41 -13.31 2.10 -10.62
C ALA A 41 -14.66 1.37 -10.60
N ASP A 42 -15.01 0.77 -11.75
CA ASP A 42 -16.12 -0.17 -11.81
C ASP A 42 -15.63 -1.54 -11.36
N LYS A 43 -16.36 -2.14 -10.43
CA LYS A 43 -16.09 -3.49 -9.94
C LYS A 43 -16.56 -4.50 -10.97
N ILE A 44 -15.68 -5.40 -11.35
CA ILE A 44 -15.98 -6.47 -12.31
C ILE A 44 -16.34 -7.76 -11.55
N GLY A 45 -17.51 -8.32 -11.86
CA GLY A 45 -17.96 -9.61 -11.35
C GLY A 45 -17.19 -10.78 -11.98
N GLU A 46 -17.42 -11.99 -11.47
CA GLU A 46 -16.82 -13.22 -12.03
C GLU A 46 -17.29 -13.49 -13.49
N ASP A 47 -18.44 -12.96 -13.86
CA ASP A 47 -19.01 -12.99 -15.20
C ASP A 47 -18.40 -11.97 -16.17
N GLY A 48 -17.45 -11.14 -15.69
CA GLY A 48 -16.82 -10.08 -16.47
C GLY A 48 -17.68 -8.81 -16.62
N ILE A 49 -18.82 -8.73 -15.93
CA ILE A 49 -19.76 -7.60 -16.03
C ILE A 49 -19.53 -6.62 -14.88
N ALA A 50 -19.59 -5.32 -15.18
CA ALA A 50 -19.56 -4.28 -14.17
C ALA A 50 -20.83 -4.34 -13.30
N SER A 51 -20.66 -4.59 -12.00
CA SER A 51 -21.76 -4.82 -11.06
C SER A 51 -21.88 -3.75 -9.96
N GLY A 52 -21.05 -2.72 -10.03
CA GLY A 52 -21.03 -1.62 -9.07
C GLY A 52 -19.72 -0.86 -9.10
N ARG A 53 -19.47 -0.07 -8.05
CA ARG A 53 -18.25 0.71 -7.88
C ARG A 53 -17.34 0.05 -6.85
N THR A 54 -16.03 0.17 -7.04
CA THR A 54 -15.08 -0.18 -5.98
C THR A 54 -15.23 0.77 -4.79
N PRO A 55 -14.70 0.41 -3.60
CA PRO A 55 -14.30 1.42 -2.62
C PRO A 55 -13.35 2.45 -3.25
N ILE A 56 -13.15 3.59 -2.58
CA ILE A 56 -12.08 4.51 -2.97
C ILE A 56 -10.74 3.77 -2.81
N GLY A 57 -10.00 3.66 -3.90
CA GLY A 57 -8.64 3.18 -3.91
C GLY A 57 -7.66 4.33 -3.72
N PHE A 58 -6.53 4.04 -3.09
CA PHE A 58 -5.45 4.98 -2.85
C PHE A 58 -4.13 4.45 -3.40
N CYS A 59 -3.33 5.31 -4.01
CA CYS A 59 -1.98 4.98 -4.45
C CYS A 59 -0.96 5.47 -3.42
N ILE A 60 0.06 4.65 -3.19
CA ILE A 60 1.10 4.87 -2.20
C ILE A 60 2.45 4.95 -2.91
N LEU A 61 3.19 6.00 -2.63
CA LEU A 61 4.61 6.15 -2.97
C LEU A 61 5.43 5.92 -1.69
N LEU A 62 6.31 4.92 -1.68
CA LEU A 62 7.22 4.70 -0.56
C LEU A 62 8.25 5.82 -0.48
N GLU A 63 8.63 6.19 0.75
CA GLU A 63 9.72 7.13 0.96
C GLU A 63 11.05 6.56 0.45
N ASN A 64 11.81 7.38 -0.29
CA ASN A 64 13.04 6.99 -0.98
C ASN A 64 12.85 5.95 -2.10
N SER A 65 11.63 5.80 -2.64
CA SER A 65 11.40 4.92 -3.77
C SER A 65 12.09 5.44 -5.04
N LYS A 66 12.60 4.52 -5.85
CA LYS A 66 13.05 4.82 -7.22
C LYS A 66 11.94 5.41 -8.11
N ASN A 67 10.68 5.21 -7.74
CA ASN A 67 9.52 5.68 -8.49
C ASN A 67 9.20 7.17 -8.25
N GLU A 68 9.83 7.82 -7.25
CA GLU A 68 9.58 9.22 -6.89
C GLU A 68 9.70 10.18 -8.09
N ASN A 69 10.67 9.92 -8.98
CA ASN A 69 10.93 10.73 -10.18
C ASN A 69 10.40 10.10 -11.48
N SER A 70 9.53 9.10 -11.40
CA SER A 70 8.94 8.46 -12.58
C SER A 70 7.71 9.21 -13.09
N ASN A 71 7.25 8.89 -14.31
CA ASN A 71 6.01 9.45 -14.87
C ASN A 71 4.78 9.15 -14.00
N TYR A 72 4.82 8.07 -13.22
CA TYR A 72 3.75 7.62 -12.34
C TYR A 72 4.34 7.31 -10.96
N PRO A 73 4.42 8.31 -10.06
CA PRO A 73 5.16 8.19 -8.81
C PRO A 73 4.36 7.37 -7.78
N ILE A 74 4.26 6.06 -7.99
CA ILE A 74 3.59 5.11 -7.11
C ILE A 74 4.42 3.82 -7.01
N ASP A 75 4.29 3.14 -5.88
CA ASP A 75 4.81 1.78 -5.69
C ASP A 75 3.67 0.77 -5.59
N PHE A 76 2.60 1.14 -4.90
CA PHE A 76 1.46 0.27 -4.61
C PHE A 76 0.13 1.01 -4.74
N TYR A 77 -0.94 0.23 -4.75
CA TYR A 77 -2.28 0.75 -4.48
C TYR A 77 -3.01 -0.13 -3.47
N THR A 78 -4.05 0.41 -2.85
CA THR A 78 -4.83 -0.29 -1.84
C THR A 78 -6.28 0.20 -1.81
N PHE A 79 -7.20 -0.67 -1.39
CA PHE A 79 -8.60 -0.33 -1.10
C PHE A 79 -8.92 -0.39 0.40
N ASN A 80 -7.92 -0.65 1.27
CA ASN A 80 -8.14 -0.88 2.70
C ASN A 80 -7.57 0.22 3.61
N LEU A 81 -7.34 1.43 3.07
CA LEU A 81 -6.99 2.58 3.90
C LEU A 81 -8.16 2.91 4.84
N PRO A 82 -7.97 2.96 6.17
CA PRO A 82 -9.06 3.21 7.11
C PRO A 82 -9.67 4.61 6.94
N ASP A 83 -11.00 4.65 6.93
CA ASP A 83 -11.75 5.91 6.92
C ASP A 83 -11.37 6.78 8.13
N GLY A 84 -11.17 8.08 7.89
CA GLY A 84 -10.82 9.04 8.94
C GLY A 84 -9.38 8.96 9.47
N LEU A 85 -8.53 8.06 8.96
CA LEU A 85 -7.10 8.07 9.29
C LEU A 85 -6.42 9.36 8.82
N LEU A 86 -6.86 9.88 7.68
CA LEU A 86 -6.31 11.07 7.03
C LEU A 86 -7.45 12.03 6.67
N ASP A 87 -7.27 13.31 7.00
CA ASP A 87 -8.21 14.38 6.68
C ASP A 87 -7.92 14.93 5.27
N PHE A 88 -8.39 14.22 4.25
CA PHE A 88 -8.25 14.67 2.87
C PHE A 88 -9.24 15.80 2.56
N PRO A 89 -8.79 16.89 1.92
CA PRO A 89 -9.67 17.83 1.25
C PRO A 89 -10.55 17.09 0.23
N LYS A 90 -11.83 17.47 0.13
CA LYS A 90 -12.81 16.78 -0.73
C LYS A 90 -12.39 16.76 -2.20
N GLU A 91 -11.66 17.78 -2.64
CA GLU A 91 -11.13 17.90 -4.00
C GLU A 91 -10.06 16.86 -4.34
N LEU A 92 -9.41 16.25 -3.35
CA LEU A 92 -8.40 15.20 -3.58
C LEU A 92 -9.02 13.80 -3.68
N ILE A 93 -10.22 13.61 -3.13
CA ILE A 93 -10.94 12.34 -3.14
C ILE A 93 -11.99 12.39 -4.23
N VAL A 94 -11.61 11.92 -5.41
CA VAL A 94 -12.44 12.04 -6.60
C VAL A 94 -13.10 10.69 -6.89
N SER A 95 -14.40 10.72 -7.20
CA SER A 95 -15.07 9.55 -7.75
C SER A 95 -14.68 9.41 -9.22
N GLY A 96 -14.07 8.28 -9.58
CA GLY A 96 -13.67 7.98 -10.95
C GLY A 96 -12.19 7.69 -11.11
N CYS A 97 -11.80 7.44 -12.35
CA CYS A 97 -10.41 7.36 -12.77
C CYS A 97 -10.08 8.56 -13.67
N ASN A 98 -8.81 8.80 -13.92
CA ASN A 98 -8.36 9.82 -14.84
C ASN A 98 -8.89 9.53 -16.26
N GLY A 99 -9.64 10.49 -16.81
CA GLY A 99 -10.30 10.37 -18.11
C GLY A 99 -9.34 10.31 -19.31
N ASN A 100 -8.09 10.74 -19.17
CA ASN A 100 -7.11 10.74 -20.27
C ASN A 100 -6.40 9.38 -20.42
N ASN A 101 -6.09 8.73 -19.30
CA ASN A 101 -5.24 7.53 -19.27
C ASN A 101 -5.85 6.33 -18.52
N CYS A 102 -7.10 6.38 -18.07
CA CYS A 102 -7.73 5.30 -17.29
C CYS A 102 -6.95 4.97 -15.98
N GLY A 103 -6.11 5.87 -15.47
CA GLY A 103 -5.31 5.69 -14.27
C GLY A 103 -5.90 6.36 -13.03
N PRO A 104 -5.13 6.41 -11.93
CA PRO A 104 -5.56 7.16 -10.76
C PRO A 104 -5.48 8.67 -11.00
N ILE A 105 -6.21 9.43 -10.19
CA ILE A 105 -6.14 10.89 -10.19
C ILE A 105 -5.09 11.30 -9.16
N PHE A 106 -3.92 11.68 -9.66
CA PHE A 106 -2.81 12.12 -8.83
C PHE A 106 -3.11 13.43 -8.13
N PHE A 107 -2.69 13.53 -6.87
CA PHE A 107 -2.72 14.78 -6.14
C PHE A 107 -1.80 15.81 -6.81
N PRO A 108 -2.13 17.12 -6.68
CA PRO A 108 -1.23 18.18 -7.09
C PRO A 108 0.18 17.99 -6.52
N GLU A 109 1.22 18.38 -7.25
CA GLU A 109 2.61 18.11 -6.87
C GLU A 109 2.94 18.60 -5.46
N ASN A 110 2.47 19.78 -5.09
CA ASN A 110 2.64 20.36 -3.76
C ASN A 110 1.91 19.61 -2.63
N LYS A 111 1.04 18.65 -2.95
CA LYS A 111 0.30 17.81 -2.01
C LYS A 111 0.79 16.37 -1.93
N ARG A 112 1.63 15.91 -2.87
CA ARG A 112 2.10 14.50 -2.91
C ARG A 112 2.87 14.07 -1.66
N THR A 113 3.53 14.98 -0.96
CA THR A 113 4.25 14.68 0.30
C THR A 113 3.51 15.15 1.55
N SER A 114 2.20 15.45 1.45
CA SER A 114 1.42 15.99 2.57
C SER A 114 0.78 14.92 3.46
N TYR A 115 0.57 13.70 2.94
CA TYR A 115 -0.20 12.65 3.61
C TYR A 115 0.68 11.43 3.88
N LYS A 116 1.56 11.55 4.86
CA LYS A 116 2.54 10.51 5.21
C LYS A 116 1.93 9.50 6.20
N ILE A 117 2.17 8.23 5.94
CA ILE A 117 1.76 7.11 6.80
C ILE A 117 2.93 6.17 7.05
N ARG A 118 2.91 5.50 8.20
CA ARG A 118 3.78 4.37 8.52
C ARG A 118 2.93 3.11 8.68
N PHE A 119 3.35 2.00 8.07
CA PHE A 119 2.52 0.79 7.97
C PHE A 119 3.35 -0.47 7.75
N ASN A 120 2.73 -1.62 8.01
CA ASN A 120 3.13 -2.91 7.44
C ASN A 120 2.20 -3.23 6.26
N TYR A 121 2.68 -3.99 5.28
CA TYR A 121 1.84 -4.42 4.17
C TYR A 121 2.08 -5.87 3.78
N LYS A 122 1.07 -6.48 3.17
CA LYS A 122 1.18 -7.74 2.45
C LYS A 122 0.82 -7.47 1.00
N VAL A 123 1.67 -7.91 0.07
CA VAL A 123 1.33 -7.90 -1.37
C VAL A 123 0.28 -8.98 -1.62
N LEU A 124 -0.83 -8.59 -2.25
CA LEU A 124 -1.89 -9.53 -2.58
C LEU A 124 -1.51 -10.40 -3.78
N LYS A 125 -1.98 -11.64 -3.76
CA LYS A 125 -1.95 -12.50 -4.95
C LYS A 125 -2.98 -12.00 -5.95
N GLU A 126 -2.78 -12.29 -7.23
CA GLU A 126 -3.73 -11.90 -8.29
C GLU A 126 -5.17 -12.35 -8.02
N SER A 127 -5.34 -13.55 -7.45
CA SER A 127 -6.65 -14.08 -7.04
C SER A 127 -7.30 -13.35 -5.86
N GLU A 128 -6.51 -12.59 -5.09
CA GLU A 128 -6.95 -11.78 -3.94
C GLU A 128 -7.18 -10.31 -4.32
N ASN A 129 -6.70 -9.88 -5.49
CA ASN A 129 -6.85 -8.49 -5.95
C ASN A 129 -8.32 -8.14 -6.18
N MET A 130 -8.64 -6.86 -5.99
CA MET A 130 -9.90 -6.31 -6.46
C MET A 130 -9.95 -6.42 -7.99
N ASN A 131 -10.98 -7.09 -8.50
CA ASN A 131 -11.24 -7.10 -9.94
C ASN A 131 -11.97 -5.81 -10.33
N PHE A 132 -11.32 -4.95 -11.11
CA PHE A 132 -11.86 -3.66 -11.51
C PHE A 132 -11.45 -3.25 -12.92
N VAL A 133 -12.24 -2.33 -13.48
CA VAL A 133 -11.88 -1.59 -14.68
C VAL A 133 -12.11 -0.10 -14.46
N CYS A 134 -11.11 0.72 -14.77
CA CYS A 134 -11.34 2.14 -15.00
C CYS A 134 -11.99 2.22 -16.38
N GLY A 135 -13.29 2.52 -16.45
CA GLY A 135 -14.12 2.51 -17.66
C GLY A 135 -13.59 3.36 -18.83
N PRO A 136 -14.42 3.72 -19.82
CA PRO A 136 -13.92 4.34 -21.05
C PRO A 136 -13.14 5.63 -20.76
N CYS A 137 -11.83 5.64 -21.02
CA CYS A 137 -11.03 6.86 -21.11
C CYS A 137 -10.96 7.35 -22.55
N THR A 138 -10.71 8.65 -22.72
CA THR A 138 -10.58 9.31 -24.02
C THR A 138 -9.35 8.84 -24.81
N ALA A 139 -8.46 8.06 -24.17
CA ALA A 139 -7.21 7.53 -24.73
C ALA A 139 -6.32 8.63 -25.36
N MET A 140 -6.41 9.87 -24.85
CA MET A 140 -5.53 10.97 -25.25
C MET A 140 -4.09 10.75 -24.79
N GLU A 141 -3.91 9.92 -23.75
CA GLU A 141 -2.63 9.51 -23.19
C GLU A 141 -2.52 7.98 -23.21
N HIS A 142 -1.30 7.46 -23.08
CA HIS A 142 -1.09 6.02 -22.90
C HIS A 142 -1.83 5.52 -21.66
N SER A 143 -2.59 4.44 -21.82
CA SER A 143 -3.32 3.81 -20.72
C SER A 143 -2.40 3.50 -19.55
N PHE A 144 -2.87 3.81 -18.35
CA PHE A 144 -2.16 3.59 -17.12
C PHE A 144 -1.87 2.10 -16.93
N PRO A 145 -0.61 1.69 -16.70
CA PRO A 145 -0.24 0.29 -16.70
C PRO A 145 -0.50 -0.34 -15.33
N TRP A 146 -1.78 -0.50 -14.95
CA TRP A 146 -2.18 -1.06 -13.65
C TRP A 146 -1.44 -2.36 -13.28
N LYS A 147 -1.20 -3.23 -14.27
CA LYS A 147 -0.43 -4.50 -14.12
C LYS A 147 1.02 -4.34 -13.64
N ASN A 148 1.60 -3.14 -13.71
CA ASN A 148 2.97 -2.88 -13.25
C ASN A 148 3.03 -2.58 -11.74
N TYR A 149 1.89 -2.45 -11.09
CA TYR A 149 1.77 -2.07 -9.69
C TYR A 149 1.00 -3.14 -8.93
N SER A 150 1.35 -3.35 -7.67
CA SER A 150 0.71 -4.38 -6.85
C SER A 150 -0.34 -3.78 -5.92
N GLU A 151 -1.46 -4.48 -5.79
CA GLU A 151 -2.40 -4.26 -4.70
C GLU A 151 -1.79 -4.75 -3.38
N ILE A 152 -1.94 -3.96 -2.32
CA ILE A 152 -1.48 -4.32 -0.99
C ILE A 152 -2.58 -4.23 0.05
N LEU A 153 -2.51 -5.12 1.03
CA LEU A 153 -3.27 -5.04 2.27
C LEU A 153 -2.43 -4.38 3.34
N LEU A 154 -2.87 -3.22 3.82
CA LEU A 154 -2.24 -2.46 4.87
C LEU A 154 -2.61 -2.99 6.27
N LYS A 155 -1.64 -2.99 7.19
CA LYS A 155 -1.81 -3.36 8.62
C LYS A 155 -0.99 -2.41 9.49
N SER A 156 -1.43 -2.23 10.74
CA SER A 156 -0.75 -1.39 11.75
C SER A 156 -0.42 0.01 11.24
N ILE A 157 -1.41 0.66 10.61
CA ILE A 157 -1.23 1.93 9.92
C ILE A 157 -1.34 3.07 10.92
N VAL A 158 -0.40 4.01 10.86
CA VAL A 158 -0.46 5.26 11.61
C VAL A 158 -0.20 6.43 10.68
N LYS A 159 -0.96 7.51 10.86
CA LYS A 159 -0.66 8.81 10.26
C LYS A 159 0.60 9.36 10.92
N LEU A 160 1.52 9.87 10.11
CA LEU A 160 2.65 10.65 10.59
C LEU A 160 2.31 12.13 10.41
N GLU A 161 2.22 12.85 11.53
CA GLU A 161 2.10 14.31 11.50
C GLU A 161 3.46 14.91 11.10
N LYS A 162 3.42 15.97 10.30
CA LYS A 162 4.59 16.81 10.04
C LYS A 162 4.76 17.83 11.16
#